data_AF-A0A2X1P545-F1
#
_entry.id   AF-A0A2X1P545-F1
#
_cell.length_a   1.000
_cell.length_b   1.000
_cell.length_c   1.000
_cell.angle_alpha   90.00
_cell.angle_beta   90.00
_cell.angle_gamma   90.00
#
_symmetry.space_group_name_H-M   'P 1'
#
loop_
_entity.id
_entity.type
_entity.pdbx_description
1 polymer ?
#
loop_
_entity_poly.entity_id
_entity_poly.type
_entity_poly.pdbx_seq_one_letter_code
_entity_poly.pdbx_strand_id
1 'polypeptide(L)' 'MPARSLCQKFLKNILATLHFYHQKSLIDATNAVINGASLTLSSIGRHLTRQH' A
#
# COMPACT_ATOMS: atom_id res chain seq x y z
N MET A 1 -15.80 -12.59 -13.19
CA MET A 1 -14.61 -11.73 -13.32
C MET A 1 -13.43 -12.40 -12.59
N PRO A 2 -12.20 -12.37 -13.14
CA PRO A 2 -11.03 -12.92 -12.44
C PRO A 2 -10.75 -12.15 -11.14
N ALA A 3 -10.45 -12.86 -10.04
CA ALA A 3 -10.16 -12.26 -8.73
C ALA A 3 -9.08 -11.15 -8.81
N ARG A 4 -8.06 -11.35 -9.66
CA ARG A 4 -7.02 -10.34 -9.93
C ARG A 4 -7.59 -9.01 -10.42
N SER A 5 -8.58 -9.03 -11.31
CA SER A 5 -9.20 -7.83 -11.86
C SER A 5 -10.02 -7.08 -10.80
N LEU A 6 -10.71 -7.82 -9.94
CA LEU A 6 -11.45 -7.26 -8.80
C LEU A 6 -10.51 -6.58 -7.80
N CYS A 7 -9.44 -7.27 -7.39
CA CYS A 7 -8.44 -6.69 -6.49
C CYS A 7 -7.77 -5.44 -7.08
N GLN A 8 -7.44 -5.44 -8.37
CA GLN A 8 -6.86 -4.27 -9.03
C GLN A 8 -7.82 -3.08 -9.07
N LYS A 9 -9.11 -3.31 -9.38
CA LYS A 9 -10.12 -2.23 -9.36
C LYS A 9 -10.31 -1.69 -7.96
N PHE A 10 -10.43 -2.56 -6.96
CA PHE A 10 -10.58 -2.16 -5.56
C PHE A 10 -9.40 -1.32 -5.08
N LEU A 11 -8.17 -1.80 -5.30
CA LEU A 11 -6.96 -1.08 -4.90
C LEU A 11 -6.85 0.29 -5.59
N LYS A 12 -7.13 0.36 -6.91
CA LYS A 12 -7.14 1.64 -7.63
C LYS A 12 -8.15 2.62 -7.05
N ASN A 13 -9.34 2.16 -6.69
CA ASN A 13 -10.39 3.01 -6.15
C ASN A 13 -10.01 3.57 -4.76
N ILE A 14 -9.43 2.74 -3.90
CA ILE A 14 -8.92 3.20 -2.60
C ILE A 14 -7.78 4.20 -2.78
N LEU A 15 -6.79 3.87 -3.61
CA LEU A 15 -5.65 4.76 -3.87
C LEU A 15 -6.09 6.12 -4.41
N ALA A 16 -7.08 6.18 -5.32
CA ALA A 16 -7.56 7.42 -5.89
C ALA A 16 -8.11 8.42 -4.85
N THR A 17 -8.64 7.93 -3.72
CA THR A 17 -9.15 8.77 -2.63
C THR A 17 -8.06 9.25 -1.66
N LEU A 18 -6.86 8.68 -1.74
CA LEU A 18 -5.75 9.00 -0.85
C LEU A 18 -4.89 10.13 -1.43
N HIS A 19 -4.34 10.97 -0.56
CA HIS A 19 -3.33 11.95 -0.96
C HIS A 19 -2.10 11.24 -1.54
N PHE A 20 -1.41 11.87 -2.51
CA PHE A 20 -0.28 11.27 -3.24
C PHE A 20 0.78 10.64 -2.31
N TYR A 21 1.08 11.32 -1.21
CA TYR A 21 2.00 10.84 -0.19
C TYR A 21 1.58 9.48 0.41
N HIS A 22 0.30 9.33 0.77
CA HIS A 22 -0.22 8.06 1.31
C HIS A 22 -0.27 6.96 0.25
N GLN A 23 -0.57 7.30 -1.00
CA GLN A 23 -0.52 6.33 -2.11
C GLN A 23 0.89 5.74 -2.25
N LYS A 24 1.90 6.62 -2.30
CA LYS A 24 3.32 6.24 -2.40
C LYS A 24 3.72 5.29 -1.27
N SER A 25 3.43 5.66 -0.04
CA SER A 25 3.87 4.89 1.11
C SER A 25 3.13 3.54 1.23
N LEU A 26 1.85 3.45 0.82
CA LEU A 26 1.13 2.18 0.77
C LEU A 26 1.70 1.23 -0.30
N ILE A 27 2.05 1.77 -1.47
CA ILE A 27 2.69 1.00 -2.55
C ILE A 27 4.05 0.47 -2.09
N ASP A 28 4.87 1.31 -1.47
CA ASP A 28 6.21 0.94 -0.99
C ASP A 28 6.13 -0.13 0.12
N ALA A 29 5.21 0.02 1.08
CA ALA A 29 4.96 -1.00 2.11
C ALA A 29 4.49 -2.32 1.50
N THR A 30 3.60 -2.28 0.50
CA THR A 30 3.09 -3.48 -0.19
C THR A 30 4.21 -4.19 -0.94
N ASN A 31 5.05 -3.44 -1.66
CA ASN A 31 6.21 -3.99 -2.36
C ASN A 31 7.19 -4.65 -1.39
N ALA A 32 7.46 -4.04 -0.23
CA ALA A 32 8.31 -4.64 0.78
C ALA A 32 7.75 -5.98 1.27
N VAL A 33 6.45 -6.06 1.57
CA VAL A 33 5.79 -7.32 1.99
C VAL A 33 5.85 -8.39 0.90
N ILE A 34 5.55 -8.03 -0.36
CA ILE A 34 5.61 -8.97 -1.49
C ILE A 34 7.02 -9.51 -1.70
N ASN A 35 8.05 -8.68 -1.50
CA ASN A 35 9.45 -9.09 -1.57
C ASN A 35 9.94 -9.87 -0.33
N GLY A 36 9.03 -10.27 0.56
CA GLY A 36 9.33 -11.13 1.71
C GLY A 36 9.68 -10.37 2.99
N ALA A 37 9.51 -9.04 3.03
CA ALA A 37 9.68 -8.31 4.28
C ALA A 37 8.53 -8.63 5.24
N SER A 38 8.85 -9.08 6.44
CA SER A 38 7.87 -9.18 7.52
C SER A 38 7.67 -7.81 8.15
N LEU A 39 6.73 -7.02 7.59
CA LEU A 39 6.35 -5.74 8.17
C LEU A 39 5.34 -5.95 9.30
N THR A 40 5.67 -5.49 10.51
CA THR A 40 4.71 -5.38 11.61
C THR A 40 3.77 -4.20 11.36
N LEU A 41 2.54 -4.23 11.90
CA LEU A 41 1.58 -3.13 11.74
C LEU A 41 2.18 -1.77 12.17
N SER A 42 3.03 -1.77 13.21
CA SER A 42 3.80 -0.60 13.64
C SER A 42 4.88 -0.17 12.65
N SER A 43 5.54 -1.08 11.93
CA SER A 43 6.51 -0.70 10.89
C SER A 43 5.85 -0.16 9.63
N ILE A 44 4.64 -0.63 9.29
CA ILE A 44 3.83 -0.05 8.21
C ILE A 44 3.44 1.38 8.59
N GLY A 45 2.91 1.60 9.80
CA GLY A 45 2.58 2.94 10.29
C GLY A 45 3.78 3.89 10.26
N ARG A 46 4.99 3.43 10.61
CA ARG A 46 6.24 4.21 10.50
C ARG A 46 6.64 4.50 9.06
N HIS A 47 6.44 3.56 8.13
CA HIS A 47 6.70 3.80 6.71
C HIS A 47 5.73 4.85 6.14
N LEU A 48 4.47 4.82 6.58
CA LEU A 48 3.43 5.79 6.25
C LEU A 48 3.61 7.16 6.92
N THR A 49 4.46 7.30 7.94
CA THR A 49 4.69 8.57 8.67
C THR A 49 6.09 9.15 8.48
N ARG A 50 7.11 8.35 8.11
CA ARG A 50 8.47 8.83 7.80
C ARG A 50 8.59 9.38 6.38
N GLN A 51 7.83 10.40 5.99
CA GLN A 51 8.34 11.37 5.00
C GLN A 51 7.98 12.80 5.40
N HIS A 52 8.34 13.12 6.63
CA HIS A 52 8.58 14.50 7.03
C HIS A 52 10.08 14.79 6.96
#